data_AF-A0A8X7BP80-F1
#
_entry.id   AF-A0A8X7BP80-F1
#
_cell.length_a   1.000
_cell.length_b   1.000
_cell.length_c   1.000
_cell.angle_alpha   90.00
_cell.angle_beta   90.00
_cell.angle_gamma   90.00
#
_symmetry.space_group_name_H-M   'P 1'
#
loop_
_entity.id
_entity.type
_entity.pdbx_description
1 polymer ?
#
loop_
_entity_poly.entity_id
_entity_poly.type
_entity_poly.pdbx_seq_one_letter_code
_entity_poly.pdbx_strand_id
1 'polypeptide(L)'
;MNGLTERFKKTLADMLAMYVDVEQKTWDRILPFVTFAYNTARQDTTGFTPFCLTFGREAETTLDAMFQEPIKYTAPDFVARLVTQAEESRQLARIRDLKAQEKDRRRYISRYRAVL
;
A
#
# COMPACT_ATOMS: atom_id res chain seq x y z
N MET A 1 8.86 -11.40 13.85
CA MET A 1 8.30 -10.05 13.63
C MET A 1 8.85 -9.34 12.38
N ASN A 2 9.62 -10.00 11.49
CA ASN A 2 10.26 -9.33 10.32
C ASN A 2 9.64 -9.67 8.95
N GLY A 3 8.71 -10.63 8.88
CA GLY A 3 8.21 -11.14 7.60
C GLY A 3 7.44 -10.13 6.75
N LEU A 4 6.79 -9.12 7.35
CA LEU A 4 6.11 -8.06 6.58
C LEU A 4 7.11 -7.13 5.90
N THR A 5 8.15 -6.74 6.62
CA THR A 5 9.24 -5.90 6.11
C THR A 5 10.04 -6.63 5.03
N GLU A 6 10.31 -7.92 5.21
CA GLU A 6 10.99 -8.75 4.21
C GLU A 6 10.15 -8.92 2.94
N ARG A 7 8.84 -9.15 3.07
CA ARG A 7 7.92 -9.20 1.92
C ARG A 7 7.89 -7.87 1.18
N PHE A 8 7.80 -6.76 1.91
CA PHE A 8 7.87 -5.42 1.32
C PHE A 8 9.17 -5.21 0.54
N LYS A 9 10.32 -5.47 1.17
CA LYS A 9 11.64 -5.33 0.53
C LYS A 9 11.75 -6.20 -0.72
N LYS A 10 11.22 -7.43 -0.66
CA LYS A 10 11.18 -8.32 -1.81
C LYS A 10 10.33 -7.75 -2.95
N THR A 11 9.09 -7.34 -2.69
CA THR A 11 8.22 -6.75 -3.71
C THR A 11 8.86 -5.51 -4.34
N LEU A 12 9.47 -4.65 -3.54
CA LEU A 12 10.13 -3.45 -4.04
C LEU A 12 11.37 -3.77 -4.88
N ALA A 13 12.16 -4.77 -4.47
CA ALA A 13 13.28 -5.26 -5.27
C ALA A 13 12.83 -5.91 -6.58
N ASP A 14 11.76 -6.71 -6.56
CA ASP A 14 11.19 -7.34 -7.74
C ASP A 14 10.70 -6.26 -8.73
N MET A 15 10.00 -5.22 -8.24
CA MET A 15 9.58 -4.08 -9.05
C MET A 15 10.78 -3.31 -9.63
N LEU A 16 11.81 -3.03 -8.83
CA LEU A 16 13.02 -2.37 -9.32
C LEU A 16 13.70 -3.17 -10.42
N ALA A 17 13.84 -4.48 -10.24
CA ALA A 17 14.49 -5.37 -11.21
C ALA A 17 13.79 -5.38 -12.58
N MET A 18 12.51 -5.04 -12.66
CA MET A 18 11.77 -4.93 -13.92
C MET A 18 12.15 -3.71 -14.76
N TYR A 19 12.69 -2.66 -14.15
CA TYR A 19 12.90 -1.35 -14.81
C TYR A 19 14.35 -0.87 -14.79
N VAL A 20 15.19 -1.50 -14.00
CA VAL A 20 16.63 -1.22 -13.94
C VAL A 20 17.34 -1.76 -15.18
N ASP A 21 18.38 -1.07 -15.61
CA ASP A 21 19.17 -1.47 -16.78
C ASP A 21 19.97 -2.76 -16.54
N VAL A 22 20.53 -3.33 -17.61
CA VAL A 22 21.28 -4.60 -17.56
C VAL A 22 22.47 -4.51 -16.60
N GLU A 23 23.10 -3.33 -16.50
CA GLU A 23 24.24 -3.07 -15.61
C GLU A 23 23.85 -2.71 -14.18
N GLN A 24 22.56 -2.59 -13.89
CA GLN A 24 21.99 -2.18 -12.62
C GLN A 24 22.45 -0.83 -12.08
N LYS A 25 22.79 0.12 -12.95
CA LYS A 25 23.30 1.45 -12.58
C LYS A 25 22.24 2.52 -12.49
N THR A 26 21.03 2.27 -12.99
CA THR A 26 19.92 3.25 -13.00
C THR A 26 18.95 3.14 -11.83
N TRP A 27 19.22 2.25 -10.85
CA TRP A 27 18.30 1.95 -9.75
C TRP A 27 17.92 3.18 -8.92
N ASP A 28 18.84 4.10 -8.71
CA ASP A 28 18.65 5.35 -7.96
C ASP A 28 17.66 6.28 -8.66
N ARG A 29 17.70 6.32 -10.00
CA ARG A 29 16.79 7.12 -10.83
C ARG A 29 15.41 6.49 -10.90
N ILE A 30 15.32 5.16 -10.87
CA ILE A 30 14.06 4.41 -10.97
C ILE A 30 13.34 4.31 -9.61
N LEU A 31 14.09 4.32 -8.50
CA LEU A 31 13.56 4.13 -7.15
C LEU A 31 12.39 5.06 -6.78
N PRO A 32 12.41 6.38 -7.07
CA PRO A 32 11.27 7.25 -6.78
C PRO A 32 9.99 6.81 -7.49
N PHE A 33 10.09 6.36 -8.74
CA PHE A 33 8.94 5.93 -9.54
C PHE A 33 8.36 4.62 -9.01
N VAL A 34 9.20 3.63 -8.70
CA VAL A 34 8.76 2.36 -8.11
C VAL A 34 8.15 2.59 -6.72
N THR A 35 8.76 3.46 -5.92
CA THR A 35 8.23 3.82 -4.59
C THR A 35 6.87 4.48 -4.70
N PHE A 36 6.70 5.41 -5.64
CA PHE A 36 5.40 6.02 -5.90
C PHE A 36 4.37 4.98 -6.34
N ALA A 37 4.70 4.16 -7.34
CA ALA A 37 3.81 3.11 -7.84
C ALA A 37 3.38 2.14 -6.72
N TYR A 38 4.31 1.72 -5.86
CA TYR A 38 3.98 0.89 -4.70
C TYR A 38 3.05 1.60 -3.72
N ASN A 39 3.34 2.87 -3.39
CA ASN A 39 2.56 3.64 -2.43
C ASN A 39 1.15 3.97 -2.92
N THR A 40 0.92 4.02 -4.24
CA THR A 40 -0.39 4.30 -4.84
C THR A 40 -1.12 3.06 -5.34
N ALA A 41 -0.47 1.89 -5.34
CA ALA A 41 -1.12 0.63 -5.69
C ALA A 41 -1.95 0.12 -4.51
N ARG A 42 -3.20 -0.28 -4.78
CA ARG A 42 -4.04 -0.93 -3.77
C ARG A 42 -3.50 -2.32 -3.47
N GLN A 43 -3.28 -2.62 -2.19
CA GLN A 43 -2.88 -3.95 -1.76
C GLN A 43 -4.12 -4.83 -1.56
N ASP A 44 -4.11 -6.06 -2.05
CA ASP A 44 -5.27 -6.95 -1.94
C ASP A 44 -5.64 -7.32 -0.50
N THR A 45 -4.64 -7.46 0.38
CA THR A 45 -4.85 -7.90 1.77
C THR A 45 -5.61 -6.84 2.57
N THR A 46 -5.17 -5.58 2.49
CA THR A 46 -5.80 -4.44 3.20
C THR A 46 -6.94 -3.83 2.37
N GLY A 47 -6.87 -3.93 1.04
CA GLY A 47 -7.73 -3.28 0.06
C GLY A 47 -7.54 -1.77 -0.07
N PHE A 48 -6.49 -1.21 0.54
CA PHE A 48 -6.11 0.21 0.52
C PHE A 48 -4.71 0.40 -0.08
N THR A 49 -4.40 1.62 -0.50
CA THR A 49 -3.02 2.00 -0.87
C THR A 49 -2.20 2.27 0.40
N PRO A 50 -0.88 1.99 0.41
CA PRO A 50 -0.02 2.37 1.53
C PRO A 50 -0.09 3.86 1.85
N PHE A 51 -0.15 4.71 0.82
CA PHE A 51 -0.24 6.16 0.97
C PHE A 51 -1.51 6.57 1.75
N CYS A 52 -2.67 5.99 1.40
CA CYS A 52 -3.93 6.25 2.10
C CYS A 52 -3.88 5.84 3.57
N LEU A 53 -3.26 4.71 3.90
CA LEU A 53 -3.12 4.26 5.29
C LEU A 53 -2.24 5.18 6.15
N THR A 54 -1.27 5.86 5.53
CA THR A 54 -0.38 6.81 6.20
C THR A 54 -1.00 8.20 6.30
N PHE A 55 -1.57 8.73 5.21
CA PHE A 55 -1.95 10.13 5.10
C PHE A 55 -3.47 10.39 5.12
N GLY A 56 -4.30 9.36 5.11
CA GLY A 56 -5.76 9.49 5.12
C GLY A 56 -6.37 10.00 3.81
N ARG A 57 -5.58 10.13 2.75
CA ARG A 57 -6.01 10.45 1.40
C ARG A 57 -5.19 9.68 0.38
N GLU A 58 -5.68 9.59 -0.85
CA GLU A 58 -4.87 9.07 -1.95
C GLU A 58 -3.79 10.08 -2.37
N ALA A 59 -2.71 9.58 -2.97
CA ALA A 59 -1.65 10.43 -3.49
C ALA A 59 -2.20 11.22 -4.68
N GLU A 60 -1.82 12.49 -4.74
CA GLU A 60 -2.23 13.38 -5.82
C GLU A 60 -1.36 13.12 -7.05
N THR A 61 -2.01 12.76 -8.15
CA THR A 61 -1.35 12.51 -9.43
C THR A 61 -1.25 13.79 -10.24
N THR A 62 -0.43 13.76 -11.29
CA THR A 62 -0.37 14.87 -12.26
C THR A 62 -1.72 15.15 -12.90
N LEU A 63 -2.56 14.12 -13.09
CA LEU A 63 -3.92 14.29 -13.60
C LEU A 63 -4.81 15.03 -12.59
N ASP A 64 -4.74 14.68 -11.31
CA ASP A 64 -5.52 15.35 -10.26
C ASP A 64 -5.16 16.84 -10.17
N ALA A 65 -3.86 17.15 -10.31
CA ALA A 65 -3.38 18.54 -10.34
C ALA A 65 -3.82 19.31 -11.60
N MET A 66 -4.05 18.63 -12.72
CA MET A 66 -4.63 19.25 -13.93
C MET A 66 -6.13 19.53 -13.78
N PHE A 67 -6.82 18.75 -12.95
CA PHE A 67 -8.27 18.84 -12.72
C PHE A 67 -8.60 19.28 -11.29
N GLN A 68 -7.97 20.36 -10.82
CA GLN A 68 -8.20 20.86 -9.47
C GLN A 68 -9.67 21.25 -9.26
N GLU A 69 -10.29 20.61 -8.28
CA GLU A 69 -11.58 21.06 -7.77
C GLU A 69 -11.41 22.31 -6.89
N PRO A 70 -12.41 23.20 -6.85
CA PRO A 70 -12.39 24.35 -5.95
C PRO A 70 -12.24 23.91 -4.49
N ILE A 71 -11.52 24.70 -3.69
CA ILE A 71 -11.27 24.44 -2.27
C ILE A 71 -12.61 24.37 -1.52
N LYS A 72 -12.97 23.18 -1.02
CA LYS A 72 -14.24 22.93 -0.32
C LYS A 72 -14.18 23.12 1.20
N TYR A 73 -12.98 23.24 1.78
CA TYR A 73 -12.76 23.20 3.23
C TYR A 73 -11.74 24.25 3.68
N THR A 74 -11.89 24.72 4.92
CA THR A 74 -10.81 25.47 5.59
C THR A 74 -9.64 24.54 5.91
N ALA A 75 -8.44 25.09 6.11
CA ALA A 75 -7.25 24.28 6.41
C ALA A 75 -7.40 23.43 7.69
N PRO A 76 -7.95 23.93 8.81
CA PRO A 76 -8.19 23.10 10.00
C PRO A 76 -9.18 21.96 9.75
N ASP A 77 -10.29 22.24 9.07
CA ASP A 77 -11.31 21.22 8.76
C ASP A 77 -10.75 20.13 7.85
N PHE A 78 -9.91 20.52 6.90
CA PHE A 78 -9.23 19.58 6.01
C PHE A 78 -8.31 18.63 6.78
N VAL A 79 -7.46 19.17 7.67
CA VAL A 79 -6.55 18.36 8.50
C VAL A 79 -7.32 17.40 9.41
N ALA A 80 -8.37 17.88 10.09
CA ALA A 80 -9.20 17.04 10.94
C ALA A 80 -9.79 15.86 10.17
N ARG A 81 -10.30 16.10 8.95
CA ARG A 81 -10.82 15.05 8.07
C ARG A 81 -9.75 14.03 7.68
N LEU A 82 -8.53 14.46 7.33
CA LEU A 82 -7.44 13.54 6.98
C LEU A 82 -7.09 12.62 8.15
N VAL A 83 -7.02 13.15 9.37
CA VAL A 83 -6.74 12.34 10.56
C VAL A 83 -7.81 11.28 10.76
N THR A 84 -9.09 11.68 10.75
CA THR A 84 -10.22 10.75 10.88
C THR A 84 -10.19 9.68 9.80
N GLN A 85 -10.03 10.08 8.53
CA GLN A 85 -10.03 9.15 7.41
C GLN A 85 -8.85 8.16 7.47
N ALA A 86 -7.67 8.61 7.93
CA ALA A 86 -6.52 7.75 8.12
C ALA A 86 -6.79 6.69 9.22
N GLU A 87 -7.43 7.09 10.33
CA GLU A 87 -7.79 6.17 11.41
C GLU A 87 -8.81 5.13 10.96
N GLU A 88 -9.88 5.55 10.30
CA GLU A 88 -10.92 4.67 9.76
C GLU A 88 -10.32 3.66 8.76
N SER A 89 -9.49 4.14 7.84
CA SER A 89 -8.82 3.29 6.84
C SER A 89 -7.93 2.24 7.51
N ARG A 90 -7.17 2.62 8.54
CA ARG A 90 -6.34 1.68 9.32
C ARG A 90 -7.17 0.64 10.07
N GLN A 91 -8.31 1.05 10.66
CA GLN A 91 -9.20 0.11 11.34
C GLN A 91 -9.79 -0.92 10.36
N LEU A 92 -10.26 -0.47 9.20
CA LEU A 92 -10.80 -1.35 8.17
C LEU A 92 -9.72 -2.28 7.59
N ALA A 93 -8.53 -1.77 7.33
CA ALA A 93 -7.38 -2.57 6.89
C ALA A 93 -7.07 -3.68 7.89
N ARG A 94 -7.03 -3.36 9.19
CA ARG A 94 -6.78 -4.35 10.25
C ARG A 94 -7.82 -5.47 10.27
N ILE A 95 -9.10 -5.14 10.08
CA ILE A 95 -10.17 -6.14 10.01
C ILE A 95 -9.96 -7.07 8.80
N ARG A 96 -9.59 -6.52 7.65
CA ARG A 96 -9.33 -7.31 6.43
C ARG A 96 -8.10 -8.19 6.58
N ASP A 97 -7.02 -7.66 7.14
CA ASP A 97 -5.79 -8.42 7.42
C ASP A 97 -6.07 -9.61 8.34
N LEU A 98 -6.84 -9.42 9.42
CA LEU A 98 -7.22 -10.50 10.32
C LEU A 98 -8.05 -11.58 9.61
N LYS A 99 -9.00 -11.17 8.76
CA LYS A 99 -9.80 -12.11 7.94
C LYS A 99 -8.94 -12.89 6.95
N ALA A 100 -7.97 -12.22 6.30
CA ALA A 100 -7.03 -12.86 5.38
C ALA A 100 -6.16 -13.89 6.11
N GLN A 101 -5.59 -13.52 7.27
CA GLN A 101 -4.78 -14.43 8.10
C GLN A 101 -5.57 -15.66 8.53
N GLU A 102 -6.82 -15.49 8.96
CA GLU A 102 -7.67 -16.61 9.37
C GLU A 102 -8.00 -17.55 8.19
N LYS A 103 -8.24 -17.00 7.00
CA LYS A 103 -8.44 -17.79 5.78
C LYS A 103 -7.18 -18.60 5.42
N ASP A 104 -6.02 -17.96 5.46
CA ASP A 104 -4.73 -18.60 5.15
C ASP A 104 -4.41 -19.71 6.15
N ARG A 105 -4.67 -19.48 7.45
CA ARG A 105 -4.51 -20.47 8.52
C ARG A 105 -5.39 -21.69 8.29
N ARG A 106 -6.68 -21.50 7.96
CA ARG A 106 -7.61 -22.61 7.66
C ARG A 106 -7.14 -23.42 6.46
N ARG A 107 -6.69 -22.74 5.40
CA ARG A 107 -6.17 -23.40 4.19
C ARG A 107 -4.92 -24.23 4.51
N TYR A 108 -4.00 -23.70 5.31
CA TYR A 108 -2.81 -24.42 5.75
C TYR A 108 -3.17 -25.70 6.54
N ILE A 109 -4.05 -25.59 7.54
CA ILE A 109 -4.48 -26.74 8.36
C ILE A 109 -5.18 -27.80 7.51
N SER A 110 -6.06 -27.39 6.59
CA SER A 110 -6.75 -28.32 5.70
C SER A 110 -5.78 -29.08 4.78
N ARG A 111 -4.76 -28.39 4.25
CA ARG A 111 -3.71 -29.03 3.44
C ARG A 111 -2.89 -30.02 4.25
N TYR A 112 -2.49 -29.65 5.47
CA TYR A 112 -1.73 -30.53 6.35
C TYR A 112 -2.50 -31.81 6.69
N ARG A 113 -3.80 -31.70 6.99
CA ARG A 113 -4.67 -32.84 7.28
C ARG A 113 -4.96 -33.75 6.09
N ALA A 114 -4.79 -33.28 4.85
CA ALA A 114 -5.02 -34.08 3.64
C ALA A 114 -3.78 -34.88 3.21
N VAL A 115 -2.62 -34.64 3.82
CA VAL A 115 -1.35 -35.31 3.53
C VAL A 115 -1.03 -36.38 4.58
N LEU A 116 -1.78 -36.42 5.68
CA LEU A 116 -1.80 -37.48 6.70
C LEU A 116 -2.89 -38.50 6.39
#